data_AF-A0A0X8D7U2-F1
#
_entry.id   AF-A0A0X8D7U2-F1
#
_cell.length_a   1.000
_cell.length_b   1.000
_cell.length_c   1.000
_cell.angle_alpha   90.00
_cell.angle_beta   90.00
_cell.angle_gamma   90.00
#
_symmetry.space_group_name_H-M   'P 1'
#
loop_
_entity.id
_entity.type
_entity.pdbx_description
1 polymer ?
#
loop_
_entity_poly.entity_id
_entity_poly.type
_entity_poly.pdbx_seq_one_letter_code
_entity_poly.pdbx_strand_id
1 'polypeptide(L)'
;MAKATYACVECGYRTPKPLGRCPSCGSWESFQEVAPAPASRRAKPSPLPLLALSQVDEAEERRFSSGLSEVDRVLGGGFVTGEVVLLGGEPGVGKSTLLLEMAKRMPQRVYYVAGEESPAQIKLRAQRLGVKDLLLVRETRLEPLLALLEEDPPEVLFVDSVQTLEAGGSPGSLVAVREATSALVRFAKERGVAVVLVGHVTKEGVVAGPKSVEHAVDATLYLETAGPYRVLRSAKNRFGPVGEIGVFRMEEAGLLEVGNPSEAFLQERPLGVPGSAVALALAGERALALEVQALAAKTPFPAPRRVVQGLDGRRVDVVLAVLERRLGLPLANLDVYVNLAGGLKVQDPGLDLAVALAVYSAVVGRPLPADLALVGEVGLAGEVRRVAGLERRLREGERAGFCRFLHPGNLKRLQEAVEAYLA
;
A
#
# COMPACT_ATOMS: atom_id res chain seq x y z
N MET A 1 -36.71 33.21 17.06
CA MET A 1 -35.25 33.31 17.28
C MET A 1 -34.63 31.97 16.95
N ALA A 2 -33.73 31.91 15.96
CA ALA A 2 -33.04 30.67 15.61
C ALA A 2 -32.15 30.25 16.79
N LYS A 3 -32.25 29.00 17.26
CA LYS A 3 -31.38 28.49 18.32
C LYS A 3 -29.95 28.45 17.78
N ALA A 4 -29.04 29.16 18.44
CA ALA A 4 -27.60 29.07 18.19
C ALA A 4 -27.18 27.60 18.15
N THR A 5 -26.54 27.18 17.06
CA THR A 5 -26.04 25.81 16.91
C THR A 5 -24.52 25.89 16.99
N TYR A 6 -23.92 25.09 17.85
CA TYR A 6 -22.47 25.03 18.01
C TYR A 6 -21.94 23.83 17.22
N ALA A 7 -20.77 23.96 16.61
CA ALA A 7 -20.08 22.83 15.98
C ALA A 7 -18.65 22.74 16.48
N CYS A 8 -18.19 21.50 16.69
CA CYS A 8 -16.80 21.21 16.99
C CYS A 8 -15.94 21.53 15.77
N VAL A 9 -14.96 22.41 15.90
CA VAL A 9 -14.03 22.81 14.82
C VAL A 9 -13.13 21.66 14.38
N GLU A 10 -12.92 20.66 15.23
CA GLU A 10 -12.03 19.53 14.97
C GLU A 10 -12.68 18.39 14.18
N CYS A 11 -14.00 18.19 14.34
CA CYS A 11 -14.69 17.05 13.72
C CYS A 11 -16.08 17.35 13.15
N GLY A 12 -16.56 18.59 13.29
CA GLY A 12 -17.87 19.02 12.78
C GLY A 12 -19.08 18.58 13.62
N TYR A 13 -18.89 17.90 14.76
CA TYR A 13 -20.00 17.47 15.63
C TYR A 13 -20.84 18.65 16.12
N ARG A 14 -22.16 18.62 15.90
CA ARG A 14 -23.07 19.74 16.18
C ARG A 14 -23.86 19.53 17.47
N THR A 15 -24.01 20.60 18.25
CA THR A 15 -24.77 20.61 19.49
C THR A 15 -25.58 21.90 19.64
N PRO A 16 -26.71 21.87 20.36
CA PRO A 16 -27.50 23.07 20.65
C PRO A 16 -26.87 23.97 21.73
N LYS A 17 -25.79 23.53 22.38
CA LYS A 17 -25.04 24.27 23.41
C LYS A 17 -23.56 23.89 23.33
N PRO A 18 -22.61 24.78 23.64
CA PRO A 18 -21.20 24.43 23.64
C PRO A 18 -20.94 23.40 24.74
N LEU A 19 -20.15 22.36 24.42
CA LEU A 19 -19.72 21.37 25.39
C LEU A 19 -18.23 21.58 25.67
N GLY A 20 -17.79 21.36 26.91
CA GLY A 20 -16.37 21.47 27.28
C GLY A 20 -15.50 20.44 26.56
N ARG A 21 -16.03 19.25 26.28
CA ARG A 21 -15.37 18.16 25.54
C ARG A 21 -16.27 17.63 24.44
N CYS A 22 -15.73 17.48 23.23
CA CYS A 22 -16.46 16.91 22.11
C CYS A 22 -16.69 15.40 22.31
N PRO A 23 -17.94 14.90 22.29
CA PRO A 23 -18.21 13.47 22.47
C PRO A 23 -17.79 12.62 21.27
N SER A 24 -17.55 13.24 20.11
CA SER A 24 -17.14 12.52 18.89
C SER A 24 -15.63 12.34 18.77
N CYS A 25 -14.84 13.41 18.93
CA CYS A 25 -13.38 13.35 18.78
C CYS A 25 -12.60 13.46 20.09
N GLY A 26 -13.27 13.80 21.20
CA GLY A 26 -12.64 13.94 22.51
C GLY A 26 -11.93 15.28 22.76
N SER A 27 -11.89 16.19 21.78
CA SER A 27 -11.21 17.49 21.88
C SER A 27 -11.90 18.45 22.85
N TRP A 28 -11.12 19.16 23.65
CA TRP A 28 -11.60 20.15 24.61
C TRP A 28 -11.74 21.54 23.99
N GLU A 29 -12.70 22.34 24.47
CA GLU A 29 -12.95 23.74 24.08
C GLU A 29 -13.07 23.98 22.56
N SER A 30 -13.48 22.95 21.83
CA SER A 30 -13.46 22.94 20.37
C SER A 30 -14.76 23.42 19.72
N PHE A 31 -15.76 23.88 20.48
CA PHE A 31 -17.07 24.27 19.93
C PHE A 31 -17.12 25.77 19.60
N GLN A 32 -17.44 26.09 18.36
CA GLN A 32 -17.75 27.45 17.92
C GLN A 32 -19.21 27.59 17.52
N GLU A 33 -19.77 28.78 17.72
CA GLU A 33 -21.13 29.09 17.28
C GLU A 33 -21.17 29.19 15.75
N VAL A 34 -22.08 28.44 15.13
CA VAL A 34 -22.26 28.42 13.68
C VAL A 34 -23.60 29.07 13.37
N ALA A 35 -23.59 30.06 12.49
CA ALA A 35 -24.82 30.64 11.98
C ALA A 35 -25.69 29.53 11.35
N PRO A 36 -27.02 29.58 11.51
CA PRO A 36 -27.91 28.69 10.78
C PRO A 36 -27.65 28.89 9.28
N ALA A 37 -27.36 27.82 8.56
CA ALA A 37 -27.19 27.88 7.11
C ALA A 37 -28.43 28.54 6.51
N PRO A 38 -28.28 29.49 5.56
CA PRO A 38 -29.44 30.06 4.89
C PRO A 38 -30.25 28.90 4.30
N ALA A 39 -31.56 28.94 4.48
CA ALA A 39 -32.45 27.95 3.89
C ALA A 39 -32.26 28.01 2.37
N SER A 40 -31.41 27.14 1.83
CA SER A 40 -31.30 27.00 0.40
C SER A 40 -32.70 26.61 -0.08
N ARG A 41 -33.22 27.38 -1.04
CA ARG A 41 -34.42 26.98 -1.78
C ARG A 41 -34.05 25.65 -2.44
N ARG A 42 -34.35 24.53 -1.79
CA ARG A 42 -34.19 23.20 -2.37
C ARG A 42 -35.02 23.22 -3.65
N ALA A 43 -34.33 23.23 -4.79
CA ALA A 43 -34.97 22.97 -6.06
C ALA A 43 -35.80 21.69 -5.93
N LYS A 44 -37.01 21.67 -6.50
CA LYS A 44 -37.79 20.42 -6.56
C LYS A 44 -36.87 19.36 -7.17
N PRO A 45 -36.66 18.20 -6.50
CA PRO A 45 -35.81 17.17 -7.08
C PRO A 45 -36.43 16.78 -8.42
N SER A 46 -35.62 16.87 -9.48
CA SER A 46 -36.00 16.28 -10.75
C SER A 46 -36.18 14.77 -10.54
N PRO A 47 -37.21 14.15 -11.14
CA PRO A 47 -37.34 12.71 -11.09
C PRO A 47 -36.08 12.08 -11.70
N LEU A 48 -35.34 11.33 -10.89
CA LEU A 48 -34.16 10.61 -11.35
C LEU A 48 -34.64 9.39 -12.15
N PRO A 49 -34.12 9.16 -13.37
CA PRO A 49 -34.49 7.98 -14.13
C PRO A 49 -34.03 6.73 -13.39
N LEU A 50 -34.96 5.80 -13.14
CA LEU A 50 -34.65 4.45 -12.67
C LEU A 50 -34.31 3.62 -13.91
N LEU A 51 -33.04 3.21 -14.03
CA LEU A 51 -32.59 2.32 -15.10
C LEU A 51 -32.52 0.89 -14.56
N ALA A 52 -33.12 -0.07 -15.26
CA ALA A 52 -32.94 -1.48 -14.91
C ALA A 52 -31.48 -1.87 -15.19
N LEU A 53 -30.86 -2.67 -14.31
CA LEU A 53 -29.48 -3.10 -14.50
C LEU A 53 -29.25 -3.78 -15.85
N SER A 54 -30.25 -4.51 -16.36
CA SER A 54 -30.23 -5.15 -17.68
C SER A 54 -30.24 -4.19 -18.87
N GLN A 55 -30.47 -2.89 -18.63
CA GLN A 55 -30.47 -1.82 -19.63
C GLN A 55 -29.22 -0.94 -19.53
N VAL A 56 -28.34 -1.22 -18.57
CA VAL A 56 -27.02 -0.59 -18.50
C VAL A 56 -26.14 -1.34 -19.50
N ASP A 57 -25.76 -0.67 -20.59
CA ASP A 57 -24.77 -1.23 -21.50
C ASP A 57 -23.47 -1.49 -20.72
N GLU A 58 -22.83 -2.64 -20.97
CA GLU A 58 -21.45 -2.91 -20.57
C GLU A 58 -20.52 -2.01 -21.39
N ALA A 59 -20.64 -0.69 -21.24
CA ALA A 59 -19.68 0.23 -21.81
C ALA A 59 -18.33 -0.06 -21.13
N GLU A 60 -17.36 -0.52 -21.92
CA GLU A 60 -16.00 -0.76 -21.45
C GLU A 60 -15.53 0.44 -20.64
N GLU A 61 -15.21 0.17 -19.38
CA GLU A 61 -14.63 1.14 -18.47
C GLU A 61 -13.37 1.70 -19.14
N ARG A 62 -13.43 2.96 -19.60
CA ARG A 62 -12.35 3.56 -20.39
C ARG A 62 -11.10 3.69 -19.52
N ARG A 63 -10.11 2.85 -19.84
CA ARG A 63 -8.82 2.84 -19.17
C ARG A 63 -7.76 3.52 -20.01
N PHE A 64 -6.83 4.16 -19.34
CA PHE A 64 -5.62 4.68 -19.96
C PHE A 64 -4.39 4.43 -19.08
N SER A 65 -3.26 4.19 -19.72
CA SER A 65 -1.99 3.90 -19.04
C SER A 65 -1.45 5.14 -18.34
N SER A 66 -0.85 4.93 -17.17
CA SER A 66 -0.02 5.92 -16.49
C SER A 66 1.35 6.13 -17.14
N GLY A 67 1.68 5.32 -18.15
CA GLY A 67 3.00 5.23 -18.75
C GLY A 67 4.01 4.42 -17.94
N LEU A 68 3.65 3.95 -16.74
CA LEU A 68 4.46 3.10 -15.88
C LEU A 68 3.74 1.76 -15.66
N SER A 69 4.31 0.68 -16.19
CA SER A 69 3.74 -0.67 -16.11
C SER A 69 3.46 -1.16 -14.68
N GLU A 70 4.29 -0.78 -13.72
CA GLU A 70 4.18 -1.15 -12.31
C GLU A 70 3.07 -0.36 -11.60
N VAL A 71 2.82 0.89 -12.01
CA VAL A 71 1.65 1.66 -11.53
C VAL A 71 0.37 1.08 -12.14
N ASP A 72 0.37 0.83 -13.44
CA ASP A 72 -0.78 0.26 -14.15
C ASP A 72 -1.16 -1.10 -13.57
N ARG A 73 -0.17 -1.95 -13.27
CA ARG A 73 -0.39 -3.22 -12.56
C ARG A 73 -1.13 -3.03 -11.25
N VAL A 74 -0.66 -2.10 -10.41
CA VAL A 74 -1.26 -1.83 -9.09
C VAL A 74 -2.70 -1.27 -9.23
N LEU A 75 -2.96 -0.49 -10.27
CA LEU A 75 -4.29 0.05 -10.59
C LEU A 75 -5.22 -0.98 -11.26
N GLY A 76 -4.71 -2.13 -11.71
CA GLY A 76 -5.50 -3.15 -12.40
C GLY A 76 -5.61 -2.94 -13.92
N GLY A 77 -4.58 -2.35 -14.53
CA GLY A 77 -4.46 -2.12 -15.98
C GLY A 77 -4.33 -0.66 -16.39
N GLY A 78 -4.29 0.28 -15.44
CA GLY A 78 -4.23 1.72 -15.69
C GLY A 78 -5.38 2.47 -15.01
N PHE A 79 -5.42 3.79 -15.21
CA PHE A 79 -6.43 4.68 -14.64
C PHE A 79 -7.78 4.52 -15.33
N VAL A 80 -8.85 4.59 -14.56
CA VAL A 80 -10.23 4.68 -15.05
C VAL A 80 -10.65 6.14 -15.16
N THR A 81 -11.39 6.51 -16.21
CA THR A 81 -11.98 7.85 -16.36
C THR A 81 -12.85 8.21 -15.14
N GLY A 82 -12.61 9.37 -14.51
CA GLY A 82 -13.32 9.79 -13.30
C GLY A 82 -12.91 9.05 -12.02
N GLU A 83 -11.83 8.26 -12.04
CA GLU A 83 -11.28 7.59 -10.86
C GLU A 83 -10.63 8.59 -9.91
N VAL A 84 -10.81 8.39 -8.60
CA VAL A 84 -10.02 9.09 -7.59
C VAL A 84 -9.12 8.12 -6.85
N VAL A 85 -7.81 8.37 -6.92
CA VAL A 85 -6.75 7.59 -6.30
C VAL A 85 -6.11 8.39 -5.17
N LEU A 86 -6.02 7.81 -3.98
CA LEU A 86 -5.26 8.37 -2.86
C LEU A 86 -3.87 7.75 -2.83
N LEU A 87 -2.82 8.55 -3.01
CA LEU A 87 -1.42 8.14 -2.88
C LEU A 87 -0.88 8.53 -1.50
N GLY A 88 -0.85 7.54 -0.60
CA GLY A 88 -0.29 7.63 0.74
C GLY A 88 1.21 7.29 0.79
N GLY A 89 1.90 7.79 1.81
CA GLY A 89 3.27 7.40 2.11
C GLY A 89 4.00 8.41 2.99
N GLU A 90 5.11 7.98 3.60
CA GLU A 90 5.94 8.85 4.43
C GLU A 90 6.47 10.07 3.64
N PRO A 91 6.70 11.22 4.30
CA PRO A 91 7.41 12.33 3.68
C PRO A 91 8.77 11.88 3.11
N GLY A 92 9.11 12.31 1.89
CA GLY A 92 10.38 11.97 1.25
C GLY A 92 10.46 10.57 0.60
N VAL A 93 9.43 9.72 0.70
CA VAL A 93 9.44 8.38 0.08
C VAL A 93 9.49 8.42 -1.46
N GLY A 94 9.05 9.53 -2.08
CA GLY A 94 9.09 9.73 -3.52
C GLY A 94 7.73 9.91 -4.21
N LYS A 95 6.67 10.29 -3.48
CA LYS A 95 5.31 10.48 -4.03
C LYS A 95 5.27 11.50 -5.18
N SER A 96 5.78 12.71 -4.94
CA SER A 96 5.86 13.76 -5.96
C SER A 96 6.75 13.35 -7.14
N THR A 97 7.84 12.61 -6.88
CA THR A 97 8.69 12.04 -7.94
C THR A 97 7.89 11.06 -8.80
N LEU A 98 7.11 10.16 -8.20
CA LEU A 98 6.26 9.22 -8.92
C LEU A 98 5.21 9.95 -9.79
N LEU A 99 4.57 11.00 -9.24
CA LEU A 99 3.64 11.83 -10.00
C LEU A 99 4.30 12.48 -11.22
N LEU A 100 5.50 13.05 -11.05
CA LEU A 100 6.25 13.65 -12.15
C LEU A 100 6.70 12.61 -13.19
N GLU A 101 7.08 11.40 -12.78
CA GLU A 101 7.40 10.31 -13.70
C GLU A 101 6.16 9.84 -14.50
N MET A 102 4.98 9.83 -13.88
CA MET A 102 3.73 9.59 -14.62
C MET A 102 3.43 10.72 -15.61
N ALA A 103 3.47 11.98 -15.15
CA ALA A 103 3.24 13.14 -16.02
C ALA A 103 4.18 13.22 -17.22
N LYS A 104 5.42 12.72 -17.07
CA LYS A 104 6.39 12.62 -18.17
C LYS A 104 5.95 11.67 -19.28
N ARG A 105 5.25 10.59 -18.94
CA ARG A 105 4.95 9.46 -19.87
C ARG A 105 3.50 9.42 -20.33
N MET A 106 2.60 10.05 -19.58
CA MET A 106 1.20 10.19 -19.96
C MET A 106 1.05 11.06 -21.22
N PRO A 107 0.36 10.59 -22.27
CA PRO A 107 -0.04 11.46 -23.38
C PRO A 107 -1.16 12.44 -23.02
N GLN A 108 -1.83 12.22 -21.88
CA GLN A 108 -2.94 13.03 -21.40
C GLN A 108 -2.49 14.42 -20.93
N ARG A 109 -3.40 15.39 -21.02
CA ARG A 109 -3.19 16.72 -20.42
C ARG A 109 -3.27 16.63 -18.88
N VAL A 110 -2.11 16.76 -18.22
CA VAL A 110 -1.98 16.66 -16.77
C VAL A 110 -1.90 18.04 -16.11
N TYR A 111 -2.76 18.29 -15.12
CA TYR A 111 -2.65 19.44 -14.22
C TYR A 111 -2.02 19.02 -12.90
N TYR A 112 -1.05 19.79 -12.44
CA TYR A 112 -0.38 19.58 -11.16
C TYR A 112 -0.71 20.73 -10.23
N VAL A 113 -1.55 20.47 -9.23
CA VAL A 113 -1.86 21.41 -8.15
C VAL A 113 -0.80 21.25 -7.07
N ALA A 114 0.04 22.27 -6.94
CA ALA A 114 1.11 22.33 -5.98
C ALA A 114 0.67 23.16 -4.77
N GLY A 115 0.57 22.52 -3.61
CA GLY A 115 0.27 23.21 -2.37
C GLY A 115 1.45 23.30 -1.41
N GLU A 116 2.32 22.28 -1.35
CA GLU A 116 3.46 22.26 -0.43
C GLU A 116 4.69 22.99 -0.98
N GLU A 117 5.00 22.76 -2.25
CA GLU A 117 6.25 23.23 -2.87
C GLU A 117 6.02 24.40 -3.83
N SER A 118 7.03 25.26 -3.94
CA SER A 118 6.97 26.38 -4.89
C SER A 118 7.06 25.90 -6.35
N PRO A 119 6.47 26.64 -7.31
CA PRO A 119 6.62 26.37 -8.74
C PRO A 119 8.07 26.22 -9.19
N ALA A 120 9.00 26.98 -8.61
CA ALA A 120 10.42 26.92 -8.93
C ALA A 120 11.07 25.59 -8.48
N GLN A 121 10.72 25.09 -7.29
CA GLN A 121 11.21 23.79 -6.79
C GLN A 121 10.67 22.63 -7.63
N ILE A 122 9.40 22.70 -8.02
CA ILE A 122 8.80 21.69 -8.91
C ILE A 122 9.45 21.74 -10.27
N LYS A 123 9.65 22.93 -10.85
CA LYS A 123 10.34 23.09 -12.14
C LYS A 123 11.75 22.50 -12.13
N LEU A 124 12.54 22.73 -11.08
CA LEU A 124 13.89 22.17 -10.96
C LEU A 124 13.87 20.63 -11.02
N ARG A 125 12.94 19.99 -10.28
CA ARG A 125 12.80 18.52 -10.30
C ARG A 125 12.25 18.03 -11.64
N ALA A 126 11.21 18.68 -12.16
CA ALA A 126 10.64 18.35 -13.46
C ALA A 126 11.69 18.41 -14.58
N GLN A 127 12.57 19.41 -14.56
CA GLN A 127 13.70 19.51 -15.50
C GLN A 127 14.68 18.35 -15.36
N ARG A 128 15.07 17.99 -14.13
CA ARG A 128 15.95 16.84 -13.88
C ARG A 128 15.35 15.53 -14.40
N LEU A 129 14.04 15.34 -14.19
CA LEU A 129 13.32 14.15 -14.64
C LEU A 129 12.99 14.19 -16.14
N GLY A 130 13.11 15.35 -16.79
CA GLY A 130 12.82 15.54 -18.22
C GLY A 130 11.33 15.69 -18.55
N VAL A 131 10.51 16.20 -17.62
CA VAL A 131 9.09 16.51 -17.85
C VAL A 131 8.98 17.79 -18.67
N LYS A 132 8.15 17.78 -19.74
CA LYS A 132 8.00 18.92 -20.66
C LYS A 132 6.61 19.55 -20.61
N ASP A 133 5.57 18.73 -20.62
CA ASP A 133 4.18 19.18 -20.85
C ASP A 133 3.33 19.18 -19.58
N LEU A 134 3.88 19.71 -18.47
CA LEU A 134 3.18 19.79 -17.19
C LEU A 134 2.57 21.18 -16.96
N LEU A 135 1.25 21.24 -16.77
CA LEU A 135 0.55 22.46 -16.41
C LEU A 135 0.45 22.58 -14.89
N LEU A 136 1.07 23.62 -14.33
CA LEU A 136 1.17 23.79 -12.89
C LEU A 136 0.17 24.84 -12.38
N VAL A 137 -0.57 24.49 -11.34
CA VAL A 137 -1.49 25.37 -10.62
C VAL A 137 -0.99 25.56 -9.20
N ARG A 138 -0.93 26.81 -8.73
CA ARG A 138 -0.65 27.12 -7.33
C ARG A 138 -1.83 27.87 -6.74
N GLU A 139 -2.76 27.12 -6.18
CA GLU A 139 -3.92 27.63 -5.45
C GLU A 139 -4.23 26.68 -4.30
N THR A 140 -4.35 27.22 -3.10
CA THR A 140 -4.67 26.45 -1.88
C THR A 140 -6.16 26.50 -1.57
N ARG A 141 -6.87 27.55 -1.99
CA ARG A 141 -8.31 27.69 -1.75
C ARG A 141 -9.10 26.79 -2.68
N LEU A 142 -9.99 26.00 -2.11
CA LEU A 142 -10.74 25.00 -2.87
C LEU A 142 -11.68 25.63 -3.91
N GLU A 143 -12.39 26.70 -3.57
CA GLU A 143 -13.41 27.27 -4.46
C GLU A 143 -12.83 27.88 -5.75
N PRO A 144 -11.76 28.72 -5.70
CA PRO A 144 -11.11 29.20 -6.92
C PRO A 144 -10.47 28.08 -7.74
N LEU A 145 -9.91 27.07 -7.07
CA LEU A 145 -9.35 25.90 -7.75
C LEU A 145 -10.42 25.14 -8.53
N LEU A 146 -11.57 24.84 -7.91
CA LEU A 146 -12.69 24.17 -8.58
C LEU A 146 -13.23 25.00 -9.74
N ALA A 147 -13.36 26.32 -9.58
CA ALA A 147 -13.81 27.19 -10.67
C ALA A 147 -12.90 27.10 -11.91
N LEU A 148 -11.57 27.12 -11.70
CA LEU A 148 -10.59 26.92 -12.78
C LEU A 148 -10.74 25.55 -13.44
N LEU A 149 -10.86 24.49 -12.64
CA LEU A 149 -10.97 23.11 -13.12
C LEU A 149 -12.30 22.84 -13.83
N GLU A 150 -13.37 23.53 -13.46
CA GLU A 150 -14.67 23.43 -14.14
C GLU A 150 -14.70 24.17 -15.47
N GLU A 151 -13.99 25.30 -15.58
CA GLU A 151 -13.84 26.07 -16.81
C GLU A 151 -12.95 25.35 -17.84
N ASP A 152 -11.85 24.76 -17.39
CA ASP A 152 -10.87 24.07 -18.24
C ASP A 152 -10.47 22.70 -17.62
N PRO A 153 -11.34 21.68 -17.74
CA PRO A 153 -11.11 20.38 -17.11
C PRO A 153 -9.94 19.63 -17.74
N PRO A 154 -8.95 19.17 -16.94
CA PRO A 154 -7.88 18.31 -17.44
C PRO A 154 -8.35 16.87 -17.62
N GLU A 155 -7.56 16.05 -18.32
CA GLU A 155 -7.79 14.60 -18.35
C GLU A 155 -7.30 13.94 -17.05
N VAL A 156 -6.21 14.47 -16.49
CA VAL A 156 -5.61 14.00 -15.23
C VAL A 156 -5.29 15.17 -14.32
N LEU A 157 -5.66 15.06 -13.05
CA LEU A 157 -5.38 16.04 -12.02
C LEU A 157 -4.55 15.42 -10.90
N PHE A 158 -3.36 15.96 -10.66
CA PHE A 158 -2.53 15.62 -9.50
C PHE A 158 -2.64 16.72 -8.45
N VAL A 159 -2.92 16.35 -7.20
CA VAL A 159 -3.01 17.27 -6.06
C VAL A 159 -1.96 16.90 -5.03
N ASP A 160 -0.91 17.70 -4.95
CA ASP A 160 0.23 17.50 -4.05
C ASP A 160 0.37 18.68 -3.06
N SER A 161 -0.30 18.64 -1.90
CA SER A 161 -1.06 17.53 -1.31
C SER A 161 -2.47 17.94 -0.91
N VAL A 162 -3.34 16.98 -0.60
CA VAL A 162 -4.72 17.31 -0.18
C VAL A 162 -4.75 18.07 1.15
N GLN A 163 -3.73 17.90 2.01
CA GLN A 163 -3.61 18.60 3.29
C GLN A 163 -3.46 20.11 3.14
N THR A 164 -2.92 20.58 2.01
CA THR A 164 -2.69 22.01 1.80
C THR A 164 -3.91 22.76 1.28
N LEU A 165 -4.99 22.04 0.95
CA LEU A 165 -6.20 22.67 0.48
C LEU A 165 -6.98 23.28 1.64
N GLU A 166 -7.28 24.56 1.50
CA GLU A 166 -8.17 25.35 2.35
C GLU A 166 -9.60 25.06 1.90
N ALA A 167 -10.24 24.14 2.61
CA ALA A 167 -11.66 23.86 2.58
C ALA A 167 -12.14 23.86 4.04
N GLY A 168 -13.38 24.28 4.30
CA GLY A 168 -13.96 24.51 5.64
C GLY A 168 -13.14 24.10 6.88
N GLY A 169 -12.85 25.07 7.75
CA GLY A 169 -11.93 24.91 8.87
C GLY A 169 -10.50 25.35 8.52
N SER A 170 -9.53 25.02 9.37
CA SER A 170 -8.12 25.35 9.11
C SER A 170 -7.48 24.32 8.14
N PRO A 171 -6.61 24.74 7.20
CA PRO A 171 -5.89 23.81 6.33
C PRO A 171 -5.10 22.77 7.13
N GLY A 172 -5.05 21.54 6.62
CA GLY A 172 -4.47 20.38 7.30
C GLY A 172 -5.37 19.73 8.37
N SER A 173 -6.50 20.35 8.76
CA SER A 173 -7.47 19.72 9.65
C SER A 173 -8.17 18.54 8.97
N LEU A 174 -8.65 17.56 9.76
CA LEU A 174 -9.39 16.41 9.24
C LEU A 174 -10.68 16.82 8.50
N VAL A 175 -11.31 17.91 8.93
CA VAL A 175 -12.51 18.45 8.28
C VAL A 175 -12.16 19.01 6.91
N ALA A 176 -11.13 19.87 6.83
CA ALA A 176 -10.65 20.45 5.58
C ALA A 176 -10.28 19.36 4.55
N VAL A 177 -9.50 18.35 4.96
CA VAL A 177 -9.09 17.25 4.09
C VAL A 177 -10.29 16.45 3.57
N ARG A 178 -11.30 16.19 4.42
CA ARG A 178 -12.52 15.47 4.03
C ARG A 178 -13.39 16.28 3.08
N GLU A 179 -13.56 17.57 3.34
CA GLU A 179 -14.34 18.46 2.48
C GLU A 179 -13.68 18.62 1.10
N ALA A 180 -12.37 18.88 1.07
CA ALA A 180 -11.60 18.96 -0.16
C ALA A 180 -11.66 17.64 -0.96
N THR A 181 -11.44 16.50 -0.30
CA THR A 181 -11.55 15.19 -0.96
C THR A 181 -12.94 14.96 -1.51
N SER A 182 -13.99 15.27 -0.75
CA SER A 182 -15.38 15.06 -1.20
C SER A 182 -15.73 15.93 -2.41
N ALA A 183 -15.25 17.17 -2.44
CA ALA A 183 -15.46 18.08 -3.56
C ALA A 183 -14.69 17.61 -4.81
N LEU A 184 -13.43 17.18 -4.66
CA LEU A 184 -12.62 16.65 -5.76
C LEU A 184 -13.15 15.32 -6.30
N VAL A 185 -13.70 14.46 -5.44
CA VAL A 185 -14.41 13.23 -5.87
C VAL A 185 -15.64 13.57 -6.68
N ARG A 186 -16.45 14.54 -6.25
CA ARG A 186 -17.61 14.98 -7.04
C ARG A 186 -17.17 15.53 -8.40
N PHE A 187 -16.19 16.42 -8.42
CA PHE A 187 -15.61 16.97 -9.64
C PHE A 187 -15.13 15.87 -10.60
N ALA A 188 -14.35 14.90 -10.09
CA ALA A 188 -13.84 13.77 -10.88
C ALA A 188 -14.95 12.99 -11.57
N LYS A 189 -16.02 12.67 -10.83
CA LYS A 189 -17.16 11.91 -11.35
C LYS A 189 -18.02 12.71 -12.33
N GLU A 190 -18.24 14.00 -12.08
CA GLU A 190 -19.06 14.86 -12.94
C GLU A 190 -18.37 15.26 -14.24
N ARG A 191 -17.03 15.37 -14.23
CA ARG A 191 -16.24 15.80 -15.38
C ARG A 191 -15.46 14.66 -16.07
N GLY A 192 -15.47 13.47 -15.49
CA GLY A 192 -14.72 12.33 -16.02
C GLY A 192 -13.20 12.48 -15.90
N VAL A 193 -12.71 13.20 -14.89
CA VAL A 193 -11.28 13.47 -14.69
C VAL A 193 -10.68 12.44 -13.76
N ALA A 194 -9.54 11.84 -14.13
CA ALA A 194 -8.79 11.00 -13.19
C ALA A 194 -8.02 11.88 -12.20
N VAL A 195 -8.21 11.67 -10.90
CA VAL A 195 -7.62 12.51 -9.85
C VAL A 195 -6.71 11.67 -8.97
N VAL A 196 -5.46 12.10 -8.79
CA VAL A 196 -4.54 11.55 -7.79
C VAL A 196 -4.35 12.55 -6.67
N LEU A 197 -4.78 12.17 -5.47
CA LEU A 197 -4.62 12.95 -4.25
C LEU A 197 -3.42 12.44 -3.47
N VAL A 198 -2.42 13.27 -3.25
CA VAL A 198 -1.31 12.93 -2.35
C VAL A 198 -1.74 13.18 -0.92
N GLY A 199 -1.52 12.18 -0.07
CA GLY A 199 -1.75 12.28 1.37
C GLY A 199 -0.51 11.87 2.17
N HIS A 200 0.00 12.75 3.01
CA HIS A 200 1.06 12.44 3.96
C HIS A 200 0.59 11.54 5.12
N VAL A 201 1.33 10.46 5.39
CA VAL A 201 1.15 9.65 6.60
C VAL A 201 2.09 10.19 7.69
N THR A 202 1.53 10.60 8.83
CA THR A 202 2.33 11.01 10.00
C THR A 202 2.81 9.79 10.79
N LYS A 203 3.98 9.92 11.44
CA LYS A 203 4.72 8.82 12.12
C LYS A 203 3.95 8.10 13.24
N GLU A 204 2.81 8.63 13.68
CA GLU A 204 2.01 8.06 14.78
C GLU A 204 0.78 7.29 14.30
N GLY A 205 0.53 7.20 12.98
CA GLY A 205 -0.60 6.42 12.44
C GLY A 205 -2.00 6.88 12.90
N VAL A 206 -2.08 7.97 13.66
CA VAL A 206 -3.27 8.48 14.32
C VAL A 206 -3.40 9.97 13.98
N VAL A 207 -4.47 10.28 13.24
CA VAL A 207 -5.24 11.55 13.29
C VAL A 207 -4.84 12.74 12.40
N ALA A 208 -4.01 12.56 11.36
CA ALA A 208 -3.98 13.49 10.21
C ALA A 208 -3.77 12.78 8.86
N GLY A 209 -4.23 11.52 8.75
CA GLY A 209 -3.80 10.61 7.68
C GLY A 209 -4.79 10.35 6.54
N PRO A 210 -4.29 9.80 5.41
CA PRO A 210 -5.04 9.23 4.28
C PRO A 210 -6.22 8.35 4.70
N LYS A 211 -6.08 7.58 5.78
CA LYS A 211 -7.13 6.68 6.33
C LYS A 211 -8.47 7.35 6.58
N SER A 212 -8.48 8.64 6.89
CA SER A 212 -9.72 9.38 7.16
C SER A 212 -10.59 9.58 5.91
N VAL A 213 -10.00 9.47 4.71
CA VAL A 213 -10.65 9.67 3.40
C VAL A 213 -10.56 8.45 2.48
N GLU A 214 -9.86 7.38 2.89
CA GLU A 214 -9.77 6.11 2.14
C GLU A 214 -11.13 5.55 1.69
N HIS A 215 -12.16 5.72 2.51
CA HIS A 215 -13.51 5.24 2.18
C HIS A 215 -14.17 6.04 1.05
N ALA A 216 -13.80 7.32 0.89
CA ALA A 216 -14.40 8.24 -0.06
C ALA A 216 -13.80 8.15 -1.49
N VAL A 217 -12.55 7.69 -1.61
CA VAL A 217 -11.86 7.52 -2.89
C VAL A 217 -12.13 6.13 -3.50
N ASP A 218 -11.77 5.92 -4.77
CA ASP A 218 -11.97 4.63 -5.44
C ASP A 218 -10.82 3.66 -5.18
N ALA A 219 -9.59 4.16 -5.21
CA ALA A 219 -8.39 3.40 -4.89
C ALA A 219 -7.51 4.12 -3.86
N THR A 220 -6.82 3.33 -3.04
CA THR A 220 -5.81 3.80 -2.08
C THR A 220 -4.52 3.03 -2.32
N LEU A 221 -3.47 3.75 -2.67
CA LEU A 221 -2.14 3.22 -2.88
C LEU A 221 -1.17 3.76 -1.82
N TYR A 222 -0.26 2.92 -1.36
CA TYR A 222 0.80 3.32 -0.43
C TYR A 222 2.16 3.14 -1.08
N LEU A 223 2.95 4.21 -1.11
CA LEU A 223 4.36 4.16 -1.49
C LEU A 223 5.20 4.01 -0.22
N GLU A 224 5.87 2.87 -0.08
CA GLU A 224 6.64 2.48 1.10
C GLU A 224 8.11 2.23 0.73
N THR A 225 9.00 2.29 1.71
CA THR A 225 10.41 1.90 1.52
C THR A 225 10.61 0.43 1.91
N ALA A 226 11.26 -0.34 1.04
CA ALA A 226 11.66 -1.73 1.30
C ALA A 226 13.12 -1.92 0.90
N GLY A 227 14.03 -1.79 1.87
CA GLY A 227 15.47 -1.73 1.58
C GLY A 227 15.81 -0.56 0.63
N PRO A 228 16.54 -0.79 -0.48
CA PRO A 228 16.82 0.26 -1.47
C PRO A 228 15.61 0.56 -2.38
N TYR A 229 14.54 -0.23 -2.31
CA TYR A 229 13.40 -0.14 -3.21
C TYR A 229 12.29 0.78 -2.65
N ARG A 230 11.44 1.24 -3.57
CA ARG A 230 10.17 1.89 -3.29
C ARG A 230 9.06 0.99 -3.79
N VAL A 231 8.14 0.63 -2.91
CA VAL A 231 7.09 -0.34 -3.18
C VAL A 231 5.76 0.39 -3.13
N LEU A 232 5.08 0.43 -4.27
CA LEU A 232 3.71 0.92 -4.38
C LEU A 232 2.77 -0.26 -4.12
N ARG A 233 1.86 -0.14 -3.16
CA ARG A 233 0.93 -1.22 -2.79
C ARG A 233 -0.51 -0.73 -2.81
N SER A 234 -1.41 -1.50 -3.41
CA SER A 234 -2.85 -1.25 -3.30
C SER A 234 -3.38 -1.71 -1.94
N ALA A 235 -3.98 -0.80 -1.17
CA ALA A 235 -4.70 -1.12 0.07
C ALA A 235 -6.22 -1.22 -0.17
N LYS A 236 -6.72 -0.45 -1.14
CA LYS A 236 -8.09 -0.47 -1.64
C LYS A 236 -8.02 -0.24 -3.14
N ASN A 237 -8.76 -1.02 -3.92
CA ASN A 237 -8.91 -0.78 -5.35
C ASN A 237 -10.27 -1.29 -5.80
N ARG A 238 -11.14 -0.39 -6.27
CA ARG A 238 -12.47 -0.75 -6.81
C ARG A 238 -12.39 -1.33 -8.22
N PHE A 239 -11.33 -0.99 -8.94
CA PHE A 239 -11.17 -1.27 -10.37
C PHE A 239 -10.01 -2.25 -10.64
N GLY A 240 -9.49 -2.90 -9.61
CA GLY A 240 -8.32 -3.78 -9.69
C GLY A 240 -8.05 -4.53 -8.38
N PRO A 241 -6.96 -5.31 -8.33
CA PRO A 241 -6.64 -6.17 -7.19
C PRO A 241 -6.20 -5.37 -5.95
N VAL A 242 -6.53 -5.91 -4.76
CA VAL A 242 -6.05 -5.41 -3.47
C VAL A 242 -4.80 -6.19 -3.06
N GLY A 243 -3.82 -5.49 -2.49
CA GLY A 243 -2.55 -6.06 -2.03
C GLY A 243 -1.49 -6.18 -3.11
N GLU A 244 -1.85 -5.89 -4.37
CA GLU A 244 -0.95 -5.90 -5.52
C GLU A 244 0.17 -4.87 -5.32
N ILE A 245 1.37 -5.20 -5.84
CA ILE A 245 2.54 -4.34 -5.67
C ILE A 245 3.21 -3.98 -6.98
N GLY A 246 3.74 -2.75 -7.02
CA GLY A 246 4.67 -2.23 -8.00
C GLY A 246 6.00 -1.93 -7.31
N VAL A 247 7.13 -2.30 -7.91
CA VAL A 247 8.47 -2.15 -7.33
C VAL A 247 9.29 -1.19 -8.17
N PHE A 248 9.88 -0.21 -7.50
CA PHE A 248 10.70 0.82 -8.11
C PHE A 248 12.03 0.95 -7.37
N ARG A 249 13.01 1.56 -8.03
CA ARG A 249 14.28 1.96 -7.46
C ARG A 249 14.43 3.47 -7.60
N MET A 250 14.87 4.11 -6.52
CA MET A 250 15.17 5.55 -6.56
C MET A 250 16.59 5.73 -7.09
N GLU A 251 16.73 6.42 -8.21
CA GLU A 251 17.99 6.77 -8.86
C GLU A 251 18.09 8.29 -9.02
N GLU A 252 19.25 8.81 -9.42
CA GLU A 252 19.42 10.25 -9.69
C GLU A 252 18.46 10.75 -10.78
N ALA A 253 18.20 9.89 -11.78
CA ALA A 253 17.32 10.16 -12.91
C ALA A 253 15.83 10.09 -12.56
N GLY A 254 15.45 9.66 -11.35
CA GLY A 254 14.06 9.53 -10.92
C GLY A 254 13.71 8.18 -10.33
N LEU A 255 12.42 7.84 -10.38
CA LEU A 255 11.90 6.57 -9.90
C LEU A 255 11.81 5.59 -11.08
N LEU A 256 12.64 4.54 -11.09
CA LEU A 256 12.70 3.56 -12.17
C LEU A 256 11.98 2.26 -11.81
N GLU A 257 11.27 1.68 -12.77
CA GLU A 257 10.56 0.40 -12.61
C GLU A 257 11.53 -0.77 -12.50
N VAL A 258 11.26 -1.69 -11.56
CA VAL A 258 12.03 -2.93 -11.41
C VAL A 258 11.30 -4.05 -12.16
N GLY A 259 11.78 -4.38 -13.37
CA GLY A 259 11.13 -5.37 -14.24
C GLY A 259 11.11 -6.81 -13.70
N ASN A 260 12.12 -7.19 -12.90
CA ASN A 260 12.19 -8.48 -12.21
C ASN A 260 12.45 -8.29 -10.71
N PRO A 261 11.40 -8.14 -9.88
CA PRO A 261 11.60 -7.89 -8.46
C PRO A 261 12.20 -9.08 -7.71
N SER A 262 11.89 -10.32 -8.10
CA SER A 262 12.44 -11.52 -7.45
C SER A 262 13.96 -11.54 -7.52
N GLU A 263 14.52 -11.29 -8.71
CA GLU A 263 15.97 -11.15 -8.90
C GLU A 263 16.54 -9.98 -8.07
N ALA A 264 15.84 -8.85 -8.07
CA ALA A 264 16.24 -7.65 -7.35
C ALA A 264 16.28 -7.84 -5.82
N PHE A 265 15.34 -8.61 -5.25
CA PHE A 265 15.30 -8.92 -3.82
C PHE A 265 16.28 -10.03 -3.40
N LEU A 266 16.69 -10.89 -4.35
CA LEU A 266 17.62 -11.99 -4.10
C LEU A 266 19.08 -11.65 -4.42
N GLN A 267 19.36 -10.47 -4.97
CA GLN A 267 20.69 -10.08 -5.47
C GLN A 267 21.82 -10.19 -4.41
N GLU A 268 21.53 -9.87 -3.15
CA GLU A 268 22.50 -9.89 -2.05
C GLU A 268 22.42 -11.17 -1.19
N ARG A 269 21.65 -12.18 -1.64
CA ARG A 269 21.45 -13.41 -0.87
C ARG A 269 22.79 -14.16 -0.68
N PRO A 270 23.18 -14.46 0.56
CA PRO A 270 24.36 -15.29 0.83
C PRO A 270 24.11 -16.75 0.41
N LEU A 271 25.10 -17.35 -0.26
CA LEU A 271 25.04 -18.75 -0.68
C LEU A 271 25.77 -19.65 0.31
N GLY A 272 25.20 -20.84 0.57
CA GLY A 272 25.83 -21.85 1.43
C GLY A 272 25.85 -21.51 2.92
N VAL A 273 25.04 -20.55 3.37
CA VAL A 273 24.92 -20.19 4.79
C VAL A 273 23.69 -20.86 5.44
N PRO A 274 23.82 -21.39 6.68
CA PRO A 274 22.67 -21.84 7.44
C PRO A 274 21.68 -20.71 7.72
N GLY A 275 20.40 -21.06 7.81
CA GLY A 275 19.36 -20.09 8.12
C GLY A 275 18.82 -19.30 6.92
N SER A 276 19.27 -19.55 5.70
CA SER A 276 18.74 -18.90 4.48
C SER A 276 17.88 -19.88 3.68
N ALA A 277 16.62 -19.52 3.43
CA ALA A 277 15.69 -20.31 2.62
C ALA A 277 14.93 -19.42 1.64
N VAL A 278 14.69 -19.88 0.41
CA VAL A 278 13.89 -19.11 -0.56
C VAL A 278 12.44 -19.55 -0.53
N ALA A 279 11.57 -18.59 -0.29
CA ALA A 279 10.13 -18.76 -0.31
C ALA A 279 9.54 -18.19 -1.60
N LEU A 280 8.58 -18.90 -2.19
CA LEU A 280 7.76 -18.37 -3.28
C LEU A 280 6.48 -17.80 -2.66
N ALA A 281 6.46 -16.49 -2.48
CA ALA A 281 5.41 -15.75 -1.78
C ALA A 281 4.38 -15.16 -2.76
N LEU A 282 3.19 -14.84 -2.26
CA LEU A 282 2.23 -13.95 -2.91
C LEU A 282 2.11 -12.63 -2.15
N ALA A 283 2.34 -11.51 -2.84
CA ALA A 283 2.02 -10.17 -2.38
C ALA A 283 0.85 -9.63 -3.21
N GLY A 284 -0.38 -9.79 -2.71
CA GLY A 284 -1.59 -9.62 -3.52
C GLY A 284 -1.71 -10.80 -4.50
N GLU A 285 -1.77 -10.51 -5.80
CA GLU A 285 -1.73 -11.54 -6.83
C GLU A 285 -0.33 -11.77 -7.39
N ARG A 286 0.63 -10.87 -7.13
CA ARG A 286 2.01 -11.00 -7.58
C ARG A 286 2.75 -12.11 -6.84
N ALA A 287 3.27 -13.08 -7.59
CA ALA A 287 4.25 -14.02 -7.06
C ALA A 287 5.64 -13.39 -7.03
N LEU A 288 6.38 -13.69 -5.97
CA LEU A 288 7.76 -13.23 -5.75
C LEU A 288 8.58 -14.36 -5.12
N ALA A 289 9.83 -14.50 -5.55
CA ALA A 289 10.82 -15.28 -4.81
C ALA A 289 11.53 -14.36 -3.80
N LEU A 290 11.42 -14.70 -2.52
CA LEU A 290 11.95 -13.89 -1.41
C LEU A 290 12.77 -14.77 -0.46
N GLU A 291 13.85 -14.23 0.09
CA GLU A 291 14.65 -14.93 1.08
C GLU A 291 14.04 -14.77 2.48
N VAL A 292 13.80 -15.90 3.14
CA VAL A 292 13.55 -16.00 4.58
C VAL A 292 14.86 -16.32 5.28
N GLN A 293 15.24 -15.46 6.21
CA GLN A 293 16.43 -15.57 7.02
C GLN A 293 16.03 -15.97 8.44
N ALA A 294 16.78 -16.89 9.04
CA ALA A 294 16.65 -17.28 10.42
C ALA A 294 18.01 -17.30 11.10
N LEU A 295 18.04 -16.84 12.35
CA LEU A 295 19.21 -16.94 13.23
C LEU A 295 18.75 -17.48 14.58
N ALA A 296 19.43 -18.51 15.06
CA ALA A 296 19.21 -19.08 16.38
C ALA A 296 20.48 -18.94 17.22
N ALA A 297 20.35 -18.41 18.43
CA ALA A 297 21.48 -18.23 19.35
C ALA A 297 21.07 -18.59 20.77
N LYS A 298 22.00 -19.07 21.59
CA LYS A 298 21.71 -19.39 23.00
C LYS A 298 21.25 -18.14 23.73
N THR A 299 20.11 -18.22 24.40
CA THR A 299 19.58 -17.07 25.14
C THR A 299 20.40 -16.82 26.41
N PRO A 300 20.83 -15.57 26.68
CA PRO A 300 21.40 -15.18 27.96
C PRO A 300 20.32 -14.86 29.00
N PHE A 301 19.04 -14.87 28.62
CA PHE A 301 17.91 -14.47 29.47
C PHE A 301 17.12 -15.68 30.00
N PRO A 302 16.35 -15.53 31.09
CA PRO A 302 15.45 -16.59 31.56
C PRO A 302 14.36 -16.99 30.56
N ALA A 303 13.97 -16.08 29.67
CA ALA A 303 13.00 -16.33 28.62
C ALA A 303 13.60 -15.98 27.24
N PRO A 304 13.55 -16.90 26.26
CA PRO A 304 14.11 -16.66 24.94
C PRO A 304 13.31 -15.60 24.17
N ARG A 305 14.02 -14.81 23.38
CA ARG A 305 13.45 -13.81 22.47
C ARG A 305 13.02 -14.46 21.16
N ARG A 306 11.86 -14.04 20.65
CA ARG A 306 11.36 -14.36 19.32
C ARG A 306 11.14 -13.05 18.60
N VAL A 307 11.96 -12.77 17.59
CA VAL A 307 11.93 -11.49 16.86
C VAL A 307 11.61 -11.79 15.41
N VAL A 308 10.54 -11.16 14.90
CA VAL A 308 10.05 -11.41 13.55
C VAL A 308 9.95 -10.09 12.80
N GLN A 309 10.51 -10.04 11.60
CA GLN A 309 10.46 -8.88 10.71
C GLN A 309 9.99 -9.28 9.31
N GLY A 310 9.06 -8.50 8.74
CA GLY A 310 8.53 -8.72 7.38
C GLY A 310 7.49 -9.86 7.25
N LEU A 311 7.26 -10.63 8.33
CA LEU A 311 6.34 -11.77 8.38
C LEU A 311 5.28 -11.58 9.48
N ASP A 312 4.23 -12.41 9.46
CA ASP A 312 3.29 -12.50 10.58
C ASP A 312 3.93 -13.27 11.76
N GLY A 313 4.21 -12.55 12.85
CA GLY A 313 4.82 -13.13 14.05
C GLY A 313 4.02 -14.27 14.68
N ARG A 314 2.68 -14.22 14.63
CA ARG A 314 1.84 -15.29 15.19
C ARG A 314 1.97 -16.58 14.40
N ARG A 315 2.13 -16.48 13.07
CA ARG A 315 2.39 -17.66 12.23
C ARG A 315 3.76 -18.25 12.50
N VAL A 316 4.77 -17.40 12.63
CA VAL A 316 6.12 -17.86 12.99
C VAL A 316 6.09 -18.59 14.33
N ASP A 317 5.40 -18.06 15.36
CA ASP A 317 5.25 -18.74 16.65
C ASP A 317 4.62 -20.14 16.52
N VAL A 318 3.61 -20.29 15.67
CA VAL A 318 3.00 -21.60 15.37
C VAL A 318 4.00 -22.54 14.71
N VAL A 319 4.75 -22.07 13.71
CA VAL A 319 5.77 -22.87 13.03
C VAL A 319 6.86 -23.33 14.02
N LEU A 320 7.32 -22.44 14.91
CA LEU A 320 8.28 -22.79 15.96
C LEU A 320 7.73 -23.86 16.90
N ALA A 321 6.46 -23.76 17.31
CA ALA A 321 5.82 -24.76 18.15
C ALA A 321 5.71 -26.13 17.45
N VAL A 322 5.47 -26.15 16.14
CA VAL A 322 5.45 -27.39 15.34
C VAL A 322 6.84 -27.99 15.26
N LEU A 323 7.87 -27.20 14.97
CA LEU A 323 9.28 -27.66 14.95
C LEU A 323 9.68 -28.28 16.30
N GLU A 324 9.35 -27.63 17.41
CA GLU A 324 9.68 -28.13 18.75
C GLU A 324 8.91 -29.41 19.09
N ARG A 325 7.59 -29.45 18.85
CA ARG A 325 6.72 -30.56 19.31
C ARG A 325 6.65 -31.75 18.38
N ARG A 326 6.84 -31.54 17.07
CA ARG A 326 6.71 -32.61 16.05
C ARG A 326 8.06 -33.12 15.58
N LEU A 327 9.04 -32.24 15.47
CA LEU A 327 10.38 -32.59 14.98
C LEU A 327 11.43 -32.68 16.11
N GLY A 328 11.04 -32.37 17.35
CA GLY A 328 11.94 -32.45 18.51
C GLY A 328 13.08 -31.42 18.50
N LEU A 329 12.94 -30.33 17.73
CA LEU A 329 13.98 -29.31 17.63
C LEU A 329 14.07 -28.53 18.95
N PRO A 330 15.23 -28.49 19.64
CA PRO A 330 15.33 -27.91 20.98
C PRO A 330 15.40 -26.37 20.93
N LEU A 331 14.23 -25.73 20.86
CA LEU A 331 14.10 -24.26 20.75
C LEU A 331 13.96 -23.54 22.10
N ALA A 332 13.65 -24.26 23.18
CA ALA A 332 13.32 -23.68 24.49
C ALA A 332 14.37 -22.69 25.07
N ASN A 333 15.65 -22.88 24.74
CA ASN A 333 16.77 -22.06 25.25
C ASN A 333 17.46 -21.22 24.16
N LEU A 334 16.79 -21.01 23.02
CA LEU A 334 17.33 -20.27 21.89
C LEU A 334 16.53 -18.99 21.64
N ASP A 335 17.23 -17.86 21.56
CA ASP A 335 16.70 -16.68 20.90
C ASP A 335 16.59 -17.00 19.40
N VAL A 336 15.42 -16.74 18.81
CA VAL A 336 15.13 -16.97 17.40
C VAL A 336 14.75 -15.66 16.72
N TYR A 337 15.49 -15.33 15.68
CA TYR A 337 15.24 -14.17 14.82
C TYR A 337 14.83 -14.68 13.46
N VAL A 338 13.72 -14.19 12.92
CA VAL A 338 13.25 -14.52 11.58
C VAL A 338 12.99 -13.24 10.81
N ASN A 339 13.57 -13.11 9.63
CA ASN A 339 13.47 -11.92 8.79
C ASN A 339 13.11 -12.30 7.36
N LEU A 340 12.15 -11.58 6.75
CA LEU A 340 11.96 -11.59 5.31
C LEU A 340 12.88 -10.55 4.69
N ALA A 341 13.90 -11.00 3.96
CA ALA A 341 14.87 -10.12 3.33
C ALA A 341 14.20 -9.21 2.28
N GLY A 342 14.87 -8.10 1.95
CA GLY A 342 14.34 -7.09 1.01
C GLY A 342 13.41 -6.06 1.64
N GLY A 343 13.11 -6.16 2.94
CA GLY A 343 12.35 -5.15 3.68
C GLY A 343 10.84 -5.13 3.37
N LEU A 344 10.35 -6.10 2.60
CA LEU A 344 8.93 -6.28 2.34
C LEU A 344 8.20 -6.80 3.57
N LYS A 345 6.93 -6.44 3.68
CA LYS A 345 5.97 -7.07 4.59
C LYS A 345 5.01 -7.90 3.75
N VAL A 346 4.99 -9.21 3.98
CA VAL A 346 4.15 -10.14 3.23
C VAL A 346 3.36 -11.02 4.19
N GLN A 347 2.04 -11.07 3.99
CA GLN A 347 1.13 -11.93 4.74
C GLN A 347 0.68 -13.06 3.82
N ASP A 348 1.31 -14.22 3.98
CA ASP A 348 1.09 -15.33 3.08
C ASP A 348 1.35 -16.68 3.76
N PRO A 349 0.35 -17.58 3.84
CA PRO A 349 0.53 -18.94 4.31
C PRO A 349 1.62 -19.75 3.61
N GLY A 350 1.92 -19.44 2.34
CA GLY A 350 2.96 -20.11 1.58
C GLY A 350 4.37 -19.96 2.14
N LEU A 351 4.59 -19.01 3.06
CA LEU A 351 5.89 -18.75 3.68
C LEU A 351 6.25 -19.71 4.81
N ASP A 352 5.28 -20.43 5.39
CA ASP A 352 5.50 -21.22 6.61
C ASP A 352 6.56 -22.32 6.43
N LEU A 353 6.55 -23.03 5.29
CA LEU A 353 7.55 -24.07 4.99
C LEU A 353 8.97 -23.47 4.91
N ALA A 354 9.11 -22.29 4.31
CA ALA A 354 10.41 -21.62 4.23
C ALA A 354 10.89 -21.15 5.61
N VAL A 355 9.99 -20.60 6.43
CA VAL A 355 10.28 -20.27 7.83
C VAL A 355 10.74 -21.51 8.60
N ALA A 356 10.03 -22.63 8.44
CA ALA A 356 10.35 -23.87 9.15
C ALA A 356 11.75 -24.38 8.78
N LEU A 357 12.07 -24.46 7.49
CA LEU A 357 13.36 -24.95 7.03
C LEU A 357 14.50 -23.97 7.29
N ALA A 358 14.27 -22.65 7.21
CA ALA A 358 15.26 -21.64 7.61
C ALA A 358 15.62 -21.79 9.09
N VAL A 359 14.62 -21.87 9.98
CA VAL A 359 14.87 -22.03 11.43
C VAL A 359 15.57 -23.35 11.72
N TYR A 360 15.11 -24.46 11.14
CA TYR A 360 15.75 -25.75 11.33
C TYR A 360 17.22 -25.70 10.88
N SER A 361 17.47 -25.17 9.68
CA SER A 361 18.81 -24.96 9.12
C SER A 361 19.71 -24.15 10.05
N ALA A 362 19.21 -23.05 10.61
CA ALA A 362 19.96 -22.20 11.54
C ALA A 362 20.35 -22.94 12.84
N VAL A 363 19.45 -23.77 13.38
CA VAL A 363 19.69 -24.51 14.63
C VAL A 363 20.68 -25.66 14.44
N VAL A 364 20.61 -26.39 13.32
CA VAL A 364 21.52 -27.51 13.05
C VAL A 364 22.82 -27.10 12.36
N GLY A 365 22.93 -25.84 11.93
CA GLY A 365 24.12 -25.29 11.29
C GLY A 365 24.38 -25.85 9.88
N ARG A 366 23.33 -26.28 9.16
CA ARG A 366 23.46 -26.85 7.81
C ARG A 366 22.72 -26.02 6.77
N PRO A 367 23.36 -25.60 5.67
CA PRO A 367 22.72 -24.78 4.65
C PRO A 367 21.76 -25.59 3.77
N LEU A 368 20.71 -24.93 3.28
CA LEU A 368 19.83 -25.48 2.24
C LEU A 368 20.47 -25.31 0.84
N PRO A 369 20.09 -26.14 -0.16
CA PRO A 369 20.55 -25.96 -1.53
C PRO A 369 20.17 -24.57 -2.09
N ALA A 370 21.10 -23.97 -2.85
CA ALA A 370 20.91 -22.63 -3.41
C ALA A 370 19.77 -22.56 -4.45
N ASP A 371 19.54 -23.66 -5.17
CA ASP A 371 18.57 -23.84 -6.26
C ASP A 371 17.19 -24.34 -5.78
N LEU A 372 16.98 -24.41 -4.46
CA LEU A 372 15.73 -24.85 -3.84
C LEU A 372 14.82 -23.66 -3.48
N ALA A 373 13.59 -23.71 -3.98
CA ALA A 373 12.52 -22.80 -3.61
C ALA A 373 11.37 -23.54 -2.91
N LEU A 374 10.74 -22.88 -1.96
CA LEU A 374 9.81 -23.49 -1.01
C LEU A 374 8.47 -22.78 -1.04
N VAL A 375 7.39 -23.54 -0.94
CA VAL A 375 6.05 -23.00 -0.74
C VAL A 375 5.20 -24.00 0.03
N GLY A 376 4.51 -23.56 1.06
CA GLY A 376 3.54 -24.42 1.74
C GLY A 376 3.15 -23.88 3.10
N GLU A 377 1.89 -24.10 3.47
CA GLU A 377 1.39 -23.83 4.80
C GLU A 377 1.71 -25.01 5.73
N VAL A 378 2.19 -24.73 6.94
CA VAL A 378 2.53 -25.78 7.92
C VAL A 378 1.37 -25.91 8.92
N GLY A 379 0.73 -27.07 8.92
CA GLY A 379 -0.31 -27.39 9.88
C GLY A 379 0.24 -27.80 11.25
N LEU A 380 -0.62 -27.76 12.27
CA LEU A 380 -0.27 -28.09 13.66
C LEU A 380 0.16 -29.56 13.88
N ALA A 381 -0.19 -30.46 12.95
CA ALA A 381 0.26 -31.85 12.98
C ALA A 381 1.58 -32.07 12.19
N GLY A 382 2.17 -31.00 11.64
CA GLY A 382 3.38 -31.06 10.82
C GLY A 382 3.11 -31.43 9.36
N GLU A 383 1.85 -31.43 8.92
CA GLU A 383 1.47 -31.62 7.54
C GLU A 383 1.69 -30.35 6.70
N VAL A 384 2.03 -30.53 5.42
CA VAL A 384 2.19 -29.43 4.46
C VAL A 384 0.91 -29.28 3.65
N ARG A 385 0.25 -28.13 3.78
CA ARG A 385 -1.10 -27.87 3.26
C ARG A 385 -1.05 -27.03 1.98
N ARG A 386 -2.10 -27.19 1.16
CA ARG A 386 -2.28 -26.45 -0.10
C ARG A 386 -2.35 -24.95 0.14
N VAL A 387 -1.83 -24.18 -0.80
CA VAL A 387 -1.86 -22.71 -0.79
C VAL A 387 -2.43 -22.14 -2.08
N ALA A 388 -2.87 -20.89 -2.03
CA ALA A 388 -3.38 -20.18 -3.20
C ALA A 388 -2.26 -19.93 -4.23
N GLY A 389 -2.62 -20.01 -5.52
CA GLY A 389 -1.76 -19.61 -6.64
C GLY A 389 -0.49 -20.43 -6.83
N LEU A 390 -0.49 -21.72 -6.46
CA LEU A 390 0.70 -22.58 -6.53
C LEU A 390 1.40 -22.53 -7.89
N GLU A 391 0.67 -22.71 -9.01
CA GLU A 391 1.29 -22.69 -10.34
C GLU A 391 1.97 -21.37 -10.67
N ARG A 392 1.34 -20.24 -10.32
CA ARG A 392 1.91 -18.90 -10.53
C ARG A 392 3.19 -18.71 -9.73
N ARG A 393 3.22 -19.21 -8.48
CA ARG A 393 4.41 -19.18 -7.62
C ARG A 393 5.55 -19.99 -8.24
N LEU A 394 5.26 -21.21 -8.71
CA LEU A 394 6.25 -22.08 -9.34
C LEU A 394 6.82 -21.45 -10.61
N ARG A 395 5.98 -20.88 -11.49
CA ARG A 395 6.42 -20.14 -12.68
C ARG A 395 7.35 -18.97 -12.33
N GLU A 396 7.05 -18.25 -11.26
CA GLU A 396 7.94 -17.17 -10.79
C GLU A 396 9.27 -17.71 -10.25
N GLY A 397 9.24 -18.84 -9.54
CA GLY A 397 10.47 -19.50 -9.09
C GLY A 397 11.34 -19.98 -10.25
N GLU A 398 10.74 -20.55 -11.29
CA GLU A 398 11.45 -20.91 -12.53
C GLU A 398 12.06 -19.68 -13.19
N ARG A 399 11.28 -18.58 -13.30
CA ARG A 399 11.76 -17.30 -13.85
C ARG A 399 12.89 -16.70 -13.04
N ALA A 400 12.88 -16.89 -11.71
CA ALA A 400 13.94 -16.46 -10.80
C ALA A 400 15.15 -17.42 -10.78
N GLY A 401 15.13 -18.50 -11.58
CA GLY A 401 16.27 -19.40 -11.77
C GLY A 401 16.33 -20.61 -10.83
N PHE A 402 15.24 -20.92 -10.12
CA PHE A 402 15.19 -22.10 -9.25
C PHE A 402 14.82 -23.36 -10.04
N CYS A 403 15.50 -24.46 -9.74
CA CYS A 403 15.31 -25.75 -10.43
C CYS A 403 14.61 -26.79 -9.55
N ARG A 404 14.62 -26.60 -8.22
CA ARG A 404 14.03 -27.53 -7.26
C ARG A 404 12.94 -26.83 -6.48
N PHE A 405 11.81 -27.52 -6.30
CA PHE A 405 10.65 -26.99 -5.61
C PHE A 405 10.15 -27.98 -4.56
N LEU A 406 9.96 -27.52 -3.34
CA LEU A 406 9.15 -28.23 -2.34
C LEU A 406 7.81 -27.51 -2.20
N HIS A 407 6.74 -28.26 -2.40
CA HIS A 407 5.39 -27.75 -2.35
C HIS A 407 4.37 -28.83 -1.94
N PRO A 408 3.12 -28.46 -1.62
CA PRO A 408 2.12 -29.41 -1.10
C PRO A 408 1.71 -30.52 -2.09
N GLY A 409 2.17 -30.45 -3.34
CA GLY A 409 1.93 -31.47 -4.37
C GLY A 409 2.98 -32.59 -4.36
N ASN A 410 4.18 -32.32 -3.85
CA ASN A 410 5.28 -33.29 -3.79
C ASN A 410 5.84 -33.51 -2.38
N LEU A 411 5.33 -32.80 -1.38
CA LEU A 411 5.70 -32.91 0.03
C LEU A 411 4.43 -32.99 0.89
N LYS A 412 4.31 -34.03 1.72
CA LYS A 412 3.14 -34.20 2.60
C LYS A 412 3.43 -33.80 4.04
N ARG A 413 4.65 -34.01 4.52
CA ARG A 413 5.04 -33.71 5.90
C ARG A 413 6.31 -32.89 5.94
N LEU A 414 6.39 -31.98 6.92
CA LEU A 414 7.57 -31.16 7.16
C LEU A 414 8.81 -32.02 7.48
N GLN A 415 8.62 -33.13 8.19
CA GLN A 415 9.68 -34.10 8.52
C GLN A 415 10.42 -34.61 7.27
N GLU A 416 9.69 -34.91 6.19
CA GLU A 416 10.26 -35.43 4.93
C GLU A 416 11.25 -34.42 4.31
N ALA A 417 10.93 -33.12 4.38
CA ALA A 417 11.80 -32.07 3.88
C ALA A 417 13.06 -31.90 4.74
N VAL A 418 12.92 -32.00 6.06
CA VAL A 418 14.07 -31.94 6.97
C VAL A 418 15.00 -33.13 6.75
N GLU A 419 14.46 -34.34 6.62
CA GLU A 419 15.25 -35.55 6.35
C GLU A 419 15.99 -35.48 5.01
N ALA A 420 15.35 -34.92 3.98
CA ALA A 420 15.95 -34.82 2.66
C ALA A 420 17.09 -33.78 2.55
N TYR A 421 17.06 -32.71 3.34
CA TYR A 421 17.94 -31.55 3.14
C TYR A 421 18.77 -31.13 4.36
N LEU A 422 18.42 -31.55 5.57
CA LEU A 422 19.01 -31.02 6.82
C LEU A 422 19.38 -32.11 7.86
N ALA A 423 18.97 -33.37 7.68
CA ALA A 423 19.28 -34.49 8.58
C ALA A 423 20.70 -35.06 8.40
#